data_AF-A0A523LFY6-F1
#
_entry.id   AF-A0A523LFY6-F1
#
_cell.length_a   1.000
_cell.length_b   1.000
_cell.length_c   1.000
_cell.angle_alpha   90.00
_cell.angle_beta   90.00
_cell.angle_gamma   90.00
#
_symmetry.space_group_name_H-M   'P 1'
#
loop_
_entity.id
_entity.type
_entity.pdbx_description
1 polymer ?
#
loop_
_entity_poly.entity_id
_entity_poly.type
_entity_poly.pdbx_seq_one_letter_code
_entity_poly.pdbx_strand_id
1 'polypeptide(L)' 'MSAKYYTQFRLTDVEYHGGNEFSGVVELSQPMDQNSDVADIEAVLAKNFDLQQSVVKLVSWSRLH' A
#
# COMPACT_ATOMS: atom_id res chain seq x y z
N MET A 1 -6.55 -17.98 -4.96
CA MET A 1 -6.32 -17.09 -6.12
C MET A 1 -5.76 -15.81 -5.57
N SER A 2 -4.57 -15.39 -6.04
CA SER A 2 -4.04 -14.08 -5.66
C SER A 2 -4.94 -12.99 -6.23
N ALA A 3 -5.06 -11.88 -5.52
CA ALA A 3 -5.82 -10.72 -5.94
C ALA A 3 -4.86 -9.54 -6.13
N LYS A 4 -4.98 -8.87 -7.28
CA LYS A 4 -4.18 -7.69 -7.60
C LYS A 4 -4.97 -6.44 -7.24
N TYR A 5 -4.30 -5.50 -6.62
CA TYR A 5 -4.87 -4.22 -6.22
C TYR A 5 -3.97 -3.12 -6.75
N TYR A 6 -4.56 -2.18 -7.48
CA TYR A 6 -3.91 -0.90 -7.71
C TYR A 6 -4.06 -0.08 -6.44
N THR A 7 -2.94 0.44 -5.93
CA THR A 7 -2.88 1.22 -4.69
C THR A 7 -2.18 2.53 -4.96
N GLN A 8 -2.69 3.60 -4.37
CA GLN A 8 -2.06 4.90 -4.28
C GLN A 8 -1.89 5.23 -2.81
N PHE A 9 -0.67 5.57 -2.40
CA PHE A 9 -0.31 5.82 -1.02
C PHE A 9 0.65 7.00 -0.92
N ARG A 10 0.72 7.58 0.26
CA ARG A 10 1.64 8.68 0.56
C ARG A 10 2.53 8.32 1.73
N LEU A 11 3.77 8.79 1.69
CA LEU A 11 4.72 8.70 2.79
C LEU A 11 4.62 10.00 3.61
N THR A 12 4.27 9.90 4.89
CA THR A 12 4.02 11.10 5.71
C THR A 12 5.25 11.63 6.43
N ASP A 13 6.22 10.76 6.73
CA ASP A 13 7.36 11.09 7.60
C ASP A 13 8.70 11.16 6.83
N VAL A 14 8.68 10.96 5.52
CA VAL A 14 9.91 10.86 4.72
C VAL A 14 9.74 11.59 3.40
N GLU A 15 10.62 12.55 3.11
CA GLU A 15 10.84 13.05 1.75
C GLU A 15 11.61 12.00 0.96
N TYR A 16 10.87 11.04 0.40
CA TYR A 16 11.48 9.97 -0.39
C TYR A 16 11.70 10.46 -1.83
N HIS A 17 12.95 10.80 -2.17
CA HIS A 17 13.34 11.16 -3.54
C HIS A 17 12.52 12.31 -4.18
N GLY A 18 12.13 13.33 -3.40
CA GLY A 18 11.47 14.54 -3.91
C GLY A 18 9.96 14.41 -4.17
N GLY A 19 9.34 13.33 -3.68
CA GLY A 19 7.89 13.15 -3.73
C GLY A 19 7.39 12.23 -2.62
N ASN A 20 6.23 12.56 -2.07
CA ASN A 20 5.66 11.81 -0.95
C ASN A 20 4.44 10.99 -1.39
N GLU A 21 4.21 10.84 -2.69
CA GLU A 21 3.06 10.16 -3.26
C GLU A 21 3.50 9.13 -4.30
N PHE A 22 2.99 7.92 -4.13
CA PHE A 22 3.36 6.77 -4.93
C PHE A 22 2.12 6.00 -5.34
N SER A 23 2.17 5.37 -6.51
CA SER A 23 1.15 4.44 -6.95
C SER A 23 1.78 3.18 -7.52
N GLY A 24 1.08 2.06 -7.38
CA GLY A 24 1.61 0.76 -7.77
C GLY A 24 0.57 -0.34 -7.71
N VAL A 25 0.97 -1.54 -8.15
CA VAL A 25 0.14 -2.74 -8.06
C VAL A 25 0.71 -3.63 -6.97
N VAL A 26 -0.16 -4.01 -6.04
CA VAL A 26 0.16 -4.94 -4.96
C VAL A 26 -0.58 -6.24 -5.23
N GLU A 27 0.12 -7.36 -5.13
CA GLU A 27 -0.48 -8.69 -5.24
C GLU A 27 -0.59 -9.29 -3.85
N LEU A 28 -1.83 -9.57 -3.42
CA LEU A 28 -2.11 -10.21 -2.15
C LEU A 28 -2.43 -11.68 -2.39
N SER A 29 -1.91 -12.53 -1.51
CA SER A 29 -2.15 -13.97 -1.50
C SER A 29 -3.62 -14.32 -1.27
N GLN A 30 -4.35 -13.45 -0.57
CA GLN A 30 -5.76 -13.58 -0.21
C GLN A 30 -6.50 -12.29 -0.59
N PRO A 31 -7.79 -12.38 -0.98
CA PRO A 31 -8.60 -11.22 -1.33
C PRO A 31 -9.00 -10.43 -0.08
N MET A 32 -9.12 -9.11 -0.25
CA MET A 32 -9.32 -8.21 0.87
C MET A 32 -10.67 -8.29 1.57
N ASP A 33 -10.65 -8.37 2.91
CA ASP A 33 -11.77 -8.01 3.77
C ASP A 33 -11.63 -6.53 4.17
N GLN A 34 -12.68 -5.73 3.95
CA GLN A 34 -12.63 -4.26 3.83
C GLN A 34 -11.93 -3.46 4.95
N ASN A 35 -11.67 -4.04 6.12
CA ASN A 35 -11.07 -3.35 7.28
C ASN A 35 -9.69 -3.88 7.70
N SER A 36 -9.43 -5.20 7.67
CA SER A 36 -8.10 -5.74 8.02
C SER A 36 -7.07 -5.41 6.96
N ASP A 37 -7.51 -5.37 5.71
CA ASP A 37 -6.59 -5.47 4.60
C ASP A 37 -5.96 -4.15 4.18
N VAL A 38 -6.54 -3.02 4.60
CA VAL A 38 -5.87 -1.71 4.42
C VAL A 38 -4.57 -1.69 5.21
N ALA A 39 -4.59 -2.19 6.45
CA ALA A 39 -3.40 -2.30 7.28
C ALA A 39 -2.39 -3.29 6.69
N ASP A 40 -2.86 -4.40 6.12
CA ASP A 40 -1.98 -5.37 5.47
C ASP A 40 -1.33 -4.79 4.20
N ILE A 41 -2.06 -4.03 3.40
CA ILE A 41 -1.49 -3.31 2.25
C ILE A 41 -0.45 -2.30 2.72
N GLU A 42 -0.75 -1.49 3.73
CA GLU A 42 0.21 -0.53 4.29
C GLU A 42 1.45 -1.24 4.83
N ALA A 43 1.31 -2.39 5.49
CA ALA A 43 2.43 -3.19 5.98
C ALA A 43 3.28 -3.77 4.85
N VAL A 44 2.65 -4.29 3.79
CA VAL A 44 3.36 -4.79 2.59
C VAL A 44 4.09 -3.66 1.87
N LEU A 45 3.43 -2.51 1.68
CA LEU A 45 4.03 -1.33 1.08
C LEU A 45 5.19 -0.83 1.93
N ALA A 46 5.00 -0.68 3.25
CA ALA A 46 6.06 -0.25 4.16
C ALA A 46 7.27 -1.17 4.09
N LYS A 47 7.06 -2.50 4.11
CA LYS A 47 8.13 -3.48 3.96
C LYS A 47 8.86 -3.38 2.62
N ASN A 48 8.15 -3.12 1.52
CA ASN A 48 8.77 -2.95 0.19
C ASN A 48 9.62 -1.67 0.09
N PHE A 49 9.29 -0.65 0.88
CA PHE A 49 10.03 0.61 0.94
C PHE A 49 11.06 0.64 2.09
N ASP A 50 11.20 -0.44 2.86
CA ASP A 50 12.01 -0.52 4.09
C ASP A 50 11.66 0.56 5.12
N LEU A 51 10.35 0.81 5.27
CA LEU A 51 9.77 1.83 6.13
C LEU A 51 8.85 1.21 7.19
N GLN A 52 8.48 2.01 8.20
CA GLN A 52 7.46 1.63 9.16
C GLN A 52 6.06 1.76 8.56
N GLN A 53 5.15 0.87 8.94
CA GLN A 53 3.75 0.94 8.50
C GLN A 53 3.10 2.29 8.84
N SER A 54 3.43 2.87 10.00
CA SER A 54 2.94 4.17 10.46
C SER A 54 3.29 5.34 9.54
N VAL A 55 4.31 5.20 8.69
CA VAL A 55 4.73 6.26 7.76
C VAL A 55 4.10 6.11 6.38
N VAL A 56 3.43 4.99 6.11
CA VAL A 56 2.69 4.73 4.88
C VAL A 56 1.22 5.00 5.13
N LYS A 57 0.63 5.86 4.30
CA LYS A 57 -0.80 6.15 4.36
C LYS A 57 -1.45 5.82 3.04
N LEU A 58 -2.31 4.81 3.03
CA LEU A 58 -3.08 4.46 1.83
C LEU A 58 -4.09 5.59 1.53
N VAL A 59 -4.05 6.11 0.31
CA VAL A 59 -4.94 7.20 -0.16
C VAL A 59 -6.10 6.62 -0.95
N SER A 60 -5.80 5.68 -1.84
CA SER A 60 -6.81 5.04 -2.69
C SER A 60 -6.37 3.63 -3.04
N TRP A 61 -7.34 2.75 -3.26
CA TRP A 61 -7.07 1.41 -3.76
C TRP A 61 -8.24 0.93 -4.63
N SER A 62 -7.94 0.03 -5.56
CA SER A 62 -8.93 -0.55 -6.46
C SER A 62 -8.48 -1.95 -6.84
N ARG A 63 -9.40 -2.92 -6.75
CA ARG A 63 -9.12 -4.28 -7.19
C ARG A 63 -8.99 -4.31 -8.72
N LEU A 64 -7.89 -4.89 -9.20
CA LEU A 64 -7.69 -5.20 -10.60
C LEU A 64 -8.33 -6.56 -10.90
N HIS A 65 -9.18 -6.59 -11.92
CA HIS A 65 -10.01 -7.73 -12.30
C HIS A 65 -9.30 -8.69 -13.27
#